data_AF-A0ABD1DQ90-F1
#
_entry.id   AF-A0ABD1DQ90-F1
#
_cell.length_a   1.000
_cell.length_b   1.000
_cell.length_c   1.000
_cell.angle_alpha   90.00
_cell.angle_beta   90.00
_cell.angle_gamma   90.00
#
_symmetry.space_group_name_H-M   'P 1'
#
loop_
_entity.id
_entity.type
_entity.pdbx_description
1 polymer ?
#
loop_
_entity_poly.entity_id
_entity_poly.type
_entity_poly.pdbx_seq_one_letter_code
_entity_poly.pdbx_strand_id
1 'polypeptide(L)'
;MRNFTGLRQASEDVCSDNSYDDLGCCWRLIVYANGDKEGRDEWLSVYLRLLEGIPGSYEYCIELLHNDPTKTVKMEGTQTFEIQERFGWSQFARLDMICANGFVNEEHDALYFRFSLRPPNYKGKCEYQQLLRMELKKDNELLKRELIPEYSTITYTLKNFTELQRKEGFVYSDPLCDDLGFTWRLLIYANGHSEGLGCNLSVYLVLFDGVSGSRFEYRVELLHRNPTANIKMEGVNVFKLKKIWGWPQYIHHERLRQEGYLNEDDSLEFRLSICPPDIKLKCEYQQEFIRQLKERKK
;
A
#
# COMPACT_ATOMS: atom_id res chain seq x y z
N MET A 1 21.40 32.64 5.42
CA MET A 1 21.85 32.56 6.83
C MET A 1 21.60 33.90 7.49
N ARG A 2 20.87 33.95 8.61
CA ARG A 2 20.71 35.16 9.44
C ARG A 2 21.56 35.02 10.70
N ASN A 3 21.83 36.13 11.40
CA ASN A 3 22.65 36.16 12.62
C ASN A 3 24.09 35.64 12.37
N PHE A 4 24.71 36.05 11.26
CA PHE A 4 26.04 35.59 10.87
C PHE A 4 27.08 35.87 11.97
N THR A 5 27.06 37.07 12.55
CA THR A 5 28.01 37.47 13.58
C THR A 5 27.88 36.61 14.84
N GLY A 6 26.63 36.35 15.29
CA GLY A 6 26.36 35.50 16.45
C GLY A 6 26.75 34.04 16.22
N LEU A 7 26.38 33.46 15.06
CA LEU A 7 26.73 32.09 14.70
C LEU A 7 28.25 31.90 14.59
N ARG A 8 28.96 32.92 14.12
CA ARG A 8 30.42 32.90 14.06
C ARG A 8 31.04 32.82 15.45
N GLN A 9 30.58 33.64 16.39
CA GLN A 9 31.08 33.64 17.77
C GLN A 9 30.77 32.33 18.50
N ALA A 10 29.58 31.77 18.29
CA ALA A 10 29.17 30.50 18.87
C ALA A 10 29.90 29.28 18.24
N SER A 11 30.52 29.45 17.06
CA SER A 11 31.09 28.36 16.26
C SER A 11 30.06 27.28 15.93
N GLU A 12 28.83 27.69 15.65
CA GLU A 12 27.71 26.81 15.30
C GLU A 12 27.49 26.76 13.79
N ASP A 13 27.03 25.61 13.28
CA ASP A 13 26.50 25.50 11.93
C ASP A 13 25.02 25.83 11.86
N VAL A 14 24.59 26.21 10.67
CA VAL A 14 23.17 26.39 10.35
C VAL A 14 22.82 25.59 9.12
N CYS A 15 21.62 25.02 9.14
CA CYS A 15 21.02 24.33 8.01
C CYS A 15 20.02 25.23 7.30
N SER A 16 19.94 25.13 5.97
CA SER A 16 18.82 25.69 5.21
C SER A 16 17.53 24.90 5.49
N ASP A 17 16.40 25.50 5.11
CA ASP A 17 15.15 24.77 4.91
C ASP A 17 15.33 23.66 3.87
N ASN A 18 14.40 22.70 3.87
CA ASN A 18 14.35 21.65 2.86
C ASN A 18 14.09 22.26 1.48
N SER A 19 14.92 21.88 0.52
CA SER A 19 14.74 22.23 -0.89
C SER A 19 14.54 20.96 -1.70
N TYR A 20 13.71 21.02 -2.73
CA TYR A 20 13.39 19.87 -3.57
C TYR A 20 13.81 20.13 -5.02
N ASP A 21 14.48 19.18 -5.64
CA ASP A 21 14.76 19.24 -7.07
C ASP A 21 13.56 18.77 -7.92
N ASP A 22 13.72 18.79 -9.25
CA ASP A 22 12.67 18.40 -10.19
C ASP A 22 12.40 16.88 -10.25
N LEU A 23 13.23 16.08 -9.56
CA LEU A 23 13.01 14.66 -9.31
C LEU A 23 12.38 14.40 -7.94
N GLY A 24 12.17 15.45 -7.14
CA GLY A 24 11.62 15.37 -5.80
C GLY A 24 12.64 14.97 -4.73
N CYS A 25 13.95 14.95 -5.04
CA CYS A 25 14.96 14.68 -4.02
C CYS A 25 15.07 15.88 -3.07
N CYS A 26 15.16 15.58 -1.77
CA CYS A 26 15.23 16.57 -0.71
C CYS A 26 16.69 16.89 -0.36
N TRP A 27 17.05 18.16 -0.43
CA TRP A 27 18.40 18.66 -0.24
C TRP A 27 18.45 19.74 0.82
N ARG A 28 19.63 19.85 1.45
CA ARG A 28 19.90 20.85 2.47
C ARG A 28 21.33 21.40 2.34
N LEU A 29 21.46 22.73 2.46
CA LEU A 29 22.74 23.41 2.59
C LEU A 29 23.07 23.55 4.08
N ILE A 30 24.31 23.24 4.45
CA ILE A 30 24.86 23.37 5.80
C ILE A 30 25.99 24.39 5.72
N VAL A 31 25.98 25.39 6.59
CA VAL A 31 26.97 26.46 6.58
C VAL A 31 27.58 26.60 7.98
N TYR A 32 28.90 26.51 8.06
CA TYR A 32 29.67 26.78 9.26
C TYR A 32 30.17 28.22 9.22
N ALA A 33 29.56 29.11 10.00
CA ALA A 33 29.84 30.55 9.96
C ALA A 33 31.29 30.90 10.32
N ASN A 34 31.94 30.07 11.15
CA ASN A 34 33.33 30.24 11.59
C ASN A 34 34.24 29.08 11.13
N GLY A 35 33.84 28.39 10.07
CA GLY A 35 34.56 27.24 9.54
C GLY A 35 34.25 25.94 10.28
N ASP A 36 34.49 24.83 9.59
CA ASP A 36 34.43 23.50 10.16
C ASP A 36 35.75 23.17 10.91
N LYS A 37 36.09 21.88 11.07
CA LYS A 37 37.33 21.48 11.77
C LYS A 37 38.60 21.92 11.03
N GLU A 38 38.58 21.98 9.70
CA GLU A 38 39.76 22.28 8.88
C GLU A 38 39.87 23.77 8.55
N GLY A 39 38.73 24.46 8.41
CA GLY A 39 38.67 25.88 8.05
C GLY A 39 38.51 26.85 9.23
N ARG A 40 38.60 26.37 10.48
CA ARG A 40 38.23 27.13 11.67
C ARG A 40 38.90 28.51 11.75
N ASP A 41 38.12 29.52 12.12
CA ASP A 41 38.52 30.93 12.34
C ASP A 41 39.02 31.69 11.11
N GLU A 42 39.34 31.02 10.00
CA GLU A 42 39.85 31.64 8.77
C GLU A 42 38.87 31.55 7.60
N TRP A 43 38.10 30.47 7.51
CA TRP A 43 37.22 30.17 6.38
C TRP A 43 35.77 29.98 6.82
N LEU A 44 34.85 30.40 5.97
CA LEU A 44 33.48 29.90 5.98
C LEU A 44 33.45 28.57 5.24
N SER A 45 32.76 27.57 5.79
CA SER A 45 32.63 26.23 5.17
C SER A 45 31.18 25.96 4.78
N VAL A 46 30.96 25.26 3.66
CA VAL A 46 29.63 24.92 3.16
C VAL A 46 29.54 23.47 2.71
N TYR A 47 28.41 22.82 2.96
CA TYR A 47 28.16 21.44 2.53
C TYR A 47 26.73 21.27 2.03
N LEU A 48 26.55 20.46 0.99
CA LEU A 48 25.25 19.96 0.57
C LEU A 48 25.03 18.57 1.16
N ARG A 49 23.80 18.26 1.54
CA ARG A 49 23.37 16.94 2.00
C ARG A 49 22.11 16.52 1.26
N LEU A 50 22.13 15.30 0.73
CA LEU A 50 20.94 14.61 0.24
C LEU A 50 20.20 14.01 1.45
N LEU A 51 19.00 14.47 1.75
CA LEU A 51 18.20 13.95 2.87
C LEU A 51 17.37 12.74 2.47
N GLU A 52 16.69 12.85 1.32
CA GLU A 52 15.78 11.85 0.76
C GLU A 52 15.83 11.94 -0.76
N GLY A 53 15.56 10.84 -1.47
CA GLY A 53 15.56 10.82 -2.93
C GLY A 53 16.48 9.76 -3.49
N ILE A 54 17.13 10.06 -4.62
CA ILE A 54 17.86 9.07 -5.41
C ILE A 54 19.37 9.25 -5.18
N PRO A 55 20.07 8.30 -4.54
CA PRO A 55 21.52 8.30 -4.48
C PRO A 55 22.12 8.25 -5.88
N GLY A 56 23.22 8.98 -6.10
CA GLY A 56 23.87 9.00 -7.40
C GLY A 56 24.65 10.27 -7.68
N SER A 57 25.02 10.43 -8.95
CA SER A 57 25.82 11.54 -9.43
C SER A 57 24.96 12.76 -9.72
N TYR A 58 25.34 13.89 -9.15
CA TYR A 58 24.71 15.19 -9.36
C TYR A 58 25.77 16.21 -9.73
N GLU A 59 25.43 17.07 -10.67
CA GLU A 59 26.09 18.36 -10.80
C GLU A 59 25.51 19.32 -9.78
N TYR A 60 26.40 19.98 -9.05
CA TYR A 60 26.04 20.94 -8.03
C TYR A 60 26.75 22.28 -8.31
N CYS A 61 26.11 23.36 -7.87
CA CYS A 61 26.72 24.68 -7.79
C CYS A 61 26.27 25.33 -6.48
N ILE A 62 27.21 25.86 -5.71
CA ILE A 62 26.97 26.62 -4.47
C ILE A 62 27.54 28.01 -4.67
N GLU A 63 26.73 29.02 -4.41
CA GLU A 63 27.05 30.42 -4.57
C GLU A 63 26.83 31.17 -3.26
N LEU A 64 27.84 31.93 -2.84
CA LEU A 64 27.67 33.00 -1.86
C LEU A 64 27.46 34.31 -2.64
N LEU A 65 26.24 34.83 -2.52
CA LEU A 65 25.77 35.94 -3.31
C LEU A 65 26.32 37.27 -2.79
N HIS A 66 26.60 38.16 -3.73
CA HIS A 66 27.02 39.53 -3.49
C HIS A 66 26.14 40.48 -4.31
N ASN A 67 25.93 41.72 -3.83
CA ASN A 67 25.08 42.71 -4.51
C ASN A 67 25.58 43.07 -5.93
N ASP A 68 26.89 43.07 -6.11
CA ASP A 68 27.57 43.03 -7.40
C ASP A 68 27.77 41.56 -7.84
N PRO A 69 27.05 41.08 -8.88
CA PRO A 69 27.10 39.68 -9.32
C PRO A 69 28.49 39.21 -9.73
N THR A 70 29.38 40.11 -10.19
CA THR A 70 30.74 39.76 -10.63
C THR A 70 31.64 39.33 -9.48
N LYS A 71 31.26 39.64 -8.24
CA LYS A 71 31.98 39.26 -7.01
C LYS A 71 31.43 38.01 -6.33
N THR A 72 30.37 37.41 -6.87
CA THR A 72 29.76 36.18 -6.33
C THR A 72 30.82 35.08 -6.22
N VAL A 73 30.96 34.47 -5.05
CA VAL A 73 31.84 33.31 -4.87
C VAL A 73 31.06 32.07 -5.28
N LYS A 74 31.61 31.30 -6.22
CA LYS A 74 30.96 30.13 -6.81
C LYS A 74 31.88 28.91 -6.72
N MET A 75 31.35 27.79 -6.24
CA MET A 75 31.96 26.47 -6.37
C MET A 75 30.99 25.52 -7.07
N GLU A 76 31.44 24.84 -8.11
CA GLU A 76 30.63 23.89 -8.87
C GLU A 76 31.42 22.65 -9.25
N GLY A 77 30.72 21.56 -9.49
CA GLY A 77 31.31 20.30 -9.91
C GLY A 77 30.30 19.17 -10.00
N THR A 78 30.80 17.96 -10.19
CA THR A 78 30.02 16.74 -10.18
C THR A 78 30.43 15.88 -9.00
N GLN A 79 29.47 15.37 -8.24
CA GLN A 79 29.73 14.52 -7.09
C GLN A 79 28.68 13.42 -6.98
N THR A 80 29.08 12.25 -6.50
CA THR A 80 28.14 11.20 -6.10
C THR A 80 27.71 11.41 -4.65
N PHE A 81 26.41 11.45 -4.41
CA PHE A 81 25.81 11.62 -3.08
C PHE A 81 25.09 10.36 -2.65
N GLU A 82 25.35 9.91 -1.44
CA GLU A 82 24.50 8.97 -0.72
C GLU A 82 23.51 9.70 0.19
N ILE A 83 22.42 9.02 0.56
CA ILE A 83 21.43 9.56 1.49
C ILE A 83 22.09 9.82 2.85
N GLN A 84 21.83 11.00 3.41
CA GLN A 84 22.41 11.60 4.62
C GLN A 84 23.90 11.95 4.55
N GLU A 85 24.58 11.63 3.45
CA GLU A 85 25.97 12.04 3.25
C GLU A 85 26.06 13.54 2.96
N ARG A 86 27.09 14.18 3.54
CA ARG A 86 27.39 15.59 3.28
C ARG A 86 28.65 15.70 2.42
N PHE A 87 28.61 16.56 1.41
CA PHE A 87 29.76 16.88 0.59
C PHE A 87 29.87 18.39 0.41
N GLY A 88 31.08 18.92 0.43
CA GLY A 88 31.29 20.36 0.38
C GLY A 88 32.73 20.77 0.59
N TRP A 89 32.90 22.02 1.03
CA TRP A 89 34.16 22.71 1.06
C TRP A 89 34.42 23.28 2.45
N SER A 90 35.44 22.73 3.12
CA SER A 90 35.97 23.24 4.39
C SER A 90 36.52 24.66 4.23
N GLN A 91 37.11 24.98 3.07
CA GLN A 91 37.69 26.28 2.72
C GLN A 91 36.92 26.93 1.57
N PHE A 92 35.65 27.29 1.79
CA PHE A 92 34.79 27.83 0.72
C PHE A 92 35.07 29.29 0.41
N ALA A 93 35.09 30.16 1.44
CA ALA A 93 35.38 31.59 1.28
C ALA A 93 36.05 32.14 2.55
N ARG A 94 37.10 32.97 2.39
CA ARG A 94 37.81 33.53 3.54
C ARG A 94 36.93 34.50 4.32
N LEU A 95 36.99 34.44 5.65
CA LEU A 95 36.17 35.27 6.53
C LEU A 95 36.57 36.75 6.47
N ASP A 96 37.86 37.05 6.33
CA ASP A 96 38.36 38.43 6.17
C ASP A 96 37.75 39.11 4.94
N MET A 97 37.73 38.38 3.83
CA MET A 97 37.17 38.79 2.54
C MET A 97 35.65 38.99 2.64
N ILE A 98 34.93 38.05 3.26
CA ILE A 98 33.48 38.17 3.48
C ILE A 98 33.13 39.44 4.28
N CYS A 99 33.87 39.70 5.36
CA CYS A 99 33.61 40.84 6.25
C CYS A 99 34.00 42.18 5.61
N ALA A 100 35.09 42.25 4.83
CA ALA A 100 35.60 43.50 4.27
C ALA A 100 34.96 43.89 2.92
N ASN A 101 34.45 42.93 2.15
CA ASN A 101 34.08 43.15 0.75
C ASN A 101 32.57 43.15 0.48
N GLY A 102 31.74 43.45 1.47
CA GLY A 102 30.31 43.73 1.26
C GLY A 102 29.43 42.50 1.02
N PHE A 103 29.86 41.30 1.42
CA PHE A 103 29.04 40.08 1.36
C PHE A 103 28.01 40.01 2.49
N VAL A 104 28.34 40.57 3.66
CA VAL A 104 27.43 40.63 4.81
C VAL A 104 26.39 41.71 4.55
N ASN A 105 25.12 41.35 4.60
CA ASN A 105 24.04 42.33 4.69
C ASN A 105 24.00 42.87 6.12
N GLU A 106 24.47 44.11 6.30
CA GLU A 106 24.59 44.76 7.61
C GLU A 106 23.23 45.01 8.29
N GLU A 107 22.16 45.26 7.53
CA GLU A 107 20.82 45.50 8.08
C GLU A 107 20.23 44.25 8.73
N HIS A 108 20.55 43.07 8.19
CA HIS A 108 19.97 41.80 8.62
C HIS A 108 20.97 40.84 9.27
N ASP A 109 22.24 41.24 9.43
CA ASP A 109 23.37 40.39 9.82
C ASP A 109 23.32 39.04 9.11
N ALA A 110 23.29 39.07 7.77
CA ALA A 110 22.95 37.92 6.95
C ALA A 110 23.88 37.69 5.77
N LEU A 111 24.06 36.41 5.42
CA LEU A 111 24.68 35.95 4.18
C LEU A 111 23.62 35.24 3.33
N TYR A 112 23.63 35.52 2.02
CA TYR A 112 22.71 34.92 1.07
C TYR A 112 23.42 33.86 0.23
N PHE A 113 22.85 32.67 0.23
CA PHE A 113 23.36 31.55 -0.55
C PHE A 113 22.34 31.14 -1.60
N ARG A 114 22.83 30.70 -2.74
CA ARG A 114 22.06 29.95 -3.73
C ARG A 114 22.77 28.64 -3.99
N PHE A 115 22.02 27.56 -4.09
CA PHE A 115 22.55 26.33 -4.61
C PHE A 115 21.61 25.76 -5.67
N SER A 116 22.18 25.05 -6.63
CA SER A 116 21.45 24.37 -7.69
C SER A 116 22.01 22.98 -7.88
N LEU A 117 21.11 22.03 -8.12
CA LEU A 117 21.44 20.62 -8.33
C LEU A 117 20.73 20.14 -9.59
N ARG A 118 21.40 19.27 -10.34
CA ARG A 118 20.78 18.55 -11.46
C ARG A 118 21.47 17.20 -11.68
N PRO A 119 20.79 16.22 -12.29
CA PRO A 119 21.48 15.09 -12.89
C PRO A 119 22.51 15.58 -13.93
N PRO A 120 23.65 14.88 -14.09
CA PRO A 120 24.77 15.35 -14.92
C PRO A 120 24.35 15.58 -16.38
N ASN A 121 23.44 14.76 -16.89
CA ASN A 121 22.91 14.91 -18.23
C ASN A 121 21.47 14.38 -18.31
N TYR A 122 20.84 14.62 -19.46
CA TYR A 122 19.45 14.20 -19.71
C TYR A 122 19.27 12.67 -19.62
N LYS A 123 20.29 11.88 -20.02
CA LYS A 123 20.25 10.42 -19.91
C LYS A 123 20.20 9.99 -18.43
N GLY A 124 21.07 10.55 -17.59
CA GLY A 124 21.05 10.28 -16.14
C GLY A 124 19.73 10.69 -15.49
N LYS A 125 19.15 11.83 -15.91
CA LYS A 125 17.80 12.22 -15.48
C LYS A 125 16.74 11.17 -15.83
N CYS A 126 16.75 10.66 -17.05
CA CYS A 126 15.83 9.61 -17.48
C CYS A 126 16.04 8.30 -16.69
N GLU A 127 17.28 7.93 -16.38
CA GLU A 127 17.60 6.76 -15.55
C GLU A 127 17.00 6.90 -14.14
N TYR A 128 17.16 8.08 -13.52
CA TYR A 128 16.55 8.38 -12.21
C TYR A 128 15.03 8.36 -12.24
N GLN A 129 14.41 8.91 -13.28
CA GLN A 129 12.95 8.83 -13.46
C GLN A 129 12.46 7.38 -13.63
N GLN A 130 13.24 6.53 -14.30
CA GLN A 130 12.90 5.11 -14.44
C GLN A 130 12.99 4.38 -13.11
N LEU A 131 14.00 4.65 -12.28
CA LEU A 131 14.12 4.09 -10.94
C LEU A 131 12.91 4.45 -10.07
N LEU A 132 12.57 5.74 -10.00
CA LEU A 132 11.40 6.21 -9.24
C LEU A 132 10.10 5.55 -9.73
N ARG A 133 9.94 5.42 -11.04
CA ARG A 133 8.76 4.75 -11.63
C ARG A 133 8.70 3.26 -11.25
N MET A 134 9.83 2.57 -11.18
CA MET A 134 9.87 1.16 -10.80
C MET A 134 9.51 0.97 -9.32
N GLU A 135 10.03 1.83 -8.45
CA GLU A 135 9.72 1.83 -7.02
C GLU A 135 8.24 2.12 -6.76
N LEU A 136 7.69 3.19 -7.33
CA LEU A 136 6.27 3.53 -7.20
C LEU A 136 5.34 2.42 -7.73
N LYS A 137 5.73 1.74 -8.82
CA LYS A 137 4.98 0.58 -9.31
C LYS A 137 4.99 -0.57 -8.31
N LYS A 138 6.14 -0.86 -7.71
CA LYS A 138 6.28 -1.92 -6.70
C LYS A 138 5.39 -1.61 -5.49
N ASP A 139 5.43 -0.38 -4.99
CA ASP A 139 4.61 0.05 -3.86
C ASP A 139 3.12 0.00 -4.18
N ASN A 140 2.73 0.40 -5.40
CA ASN A 140 1.35 0.32 -5.84
C ASN A 140 0.84 -1.13 -5.88
N GLU A 141 1.65 -2.07 -6.36
CA GLU A 141 1.29 -3.49 -6.37
C GLU A 141 1.23 -4.11 -4.96
N LEU A 142 2.10 -3.67 -4.05
CA LEU A 142 2.01 -4.04 -2.63
C LEU A 142 0.72 -3.53 -1.99
N LEU A 143 0.41 -2.25 -2.16
CA LEU A 143 -0.82 -1.64 -1.66
C LEU A 143 -2.07 -2.33 -2.23
N LYS A 144 -2.09 -2.67 -3.52
CA LYS A 144 -3.20 -3.44 -4.10
C LYS A 144 -3.42 -4.78 -3.43
N ARG A 145 -2.34 -5.46 -3.02
CA ARG A 145 -2.43 -6.75 -2.32
C ARG A 145 -2.93 -6.59 -0.89
N GLU A 146 -2.46 -5.58 -0.18
CA GLU A 146 -2.93 -5.27 1.18
C GLU A 146 -4.40 -4.85 1.23
N LEU A 147 -4.90 -4.29 0.12
CA LEU A 147 -6.30 -3.85 -0.01
C LEU A 147 -7.24 -4.95 -0.54
N ILE A 148 -6.81 -6.21 -0.62
CA ILE A 148 -7.70 -7.33 -0.98
C ILE A 148 -8.59 -7.63 0.23
N PRO A 149 -9.92 -7.55 0.09
CA PRO A 149 -10.83 -7.92 1.18
C PRO A 149 -10.62 -9.37 1.62
N GLU A 150 -10.50 -9.58 2.93
CA GLU A 150 -10.42 -10.93 3.50
C GLU A 150 -11.75 -11.69 3.36
N TYR A 151 -11.64 -13.01 3.29
CA TYR A 151 -12.78 -13.91 3.27
C TYR A 151 -13.47 -14.00 4.63
N SER A 152 -14.74 -13.60 4.69
CA SER A 152 -15.61 -14.02 5.77
C SER A 152 -15.94 -15.50 5.58
N THR A 153 -15.67 -16.33 6.59
CA THR A 153 -15.68 -17.79 6.46
C THR A 153 -16.46 -18.45 7.58
N ILE A 154 -17.27 -19.46 7.26
CA ILE A 154 -17.93 -20.36 8.22
C ILE A 154 -17.71 -21.82 7.82
N THR A 155 -17.58 -22.71 8.81
CA THR A 155 -17.68 -24.15 8.63
C THR A 155 -19.01 -24.63 9.17
N TYR A 156 -19.74 -25.44 8.40
CA TYR A 156 -21.04 -25.99 8.75
C TYR A 156 -21.01 -27.52 8.67
N THR A 157 -21.49 -28.18 9.73
CA THR A 157 -21.59 -29.64 9.80
C THR A 157 -23.03 -30.08 9.51
N LEU A 158 -23.26 -30.74 8.38
CA LEU A 158 -24.52 -31.39 8.06
C LEU A 158 -24.56 -32.77 8.74
N LYS A 159 -25.42 -32.93 9.75
CA LYS A 159 -25.58 -34.20 10.48
C LYS A 159 -26.70 -35.06 9.88
N ASN A 160 -26.66 -36.36 10.20
CA ASN A 160 -27.67 -37.35 9.81
C ASN A 160 -27.86 -37.42 8.29
N PHE A 161 -26.76 -37.40 7.54
CA PHE A 161 -26.77 -37.36 6.09
C PHE A 161 -27.60 -38.49 5.48
N THR A 162 -27.43 -39.72 5.97
CA THR A 162 -28.15 -40.89 5.46
C THR A 162 -29.67 -40.80 5.71
N GLU A 163 -30.08 -40.20 6.83
CA GLU A 163 -31.50 -39.95 7.10
C GLU A 163 -32.07 -38.87 6.16
N LEU A 164 -31.31 -37.78 5.97
CA LEU A 164 -31.68 -36.70 5.07
C LEU A 164 -31.79 -37.16 3.62
N GLN A 165 -31.01 -38.16 3.19
CA GLN A 165 -31.15 -38.76 1.86
C GLN A 165 -32.51 -39.45 1.64
N ARG A 166 -33.14 -39.96 2.71
CA ARG A 166 -34.46 -40.63 2.62
C ARG A 166 -35.62 -39.64 2.71
N LYS A 167 -35.36 -38.42 3.17
CA LYS A 167 -36.35 -37.35 3.28
C LYS A 167 -36.34 -36.51 2.02
N GLU A 168 -37.51 -36.14 1.52
CA GLU A 168 -37.61 -35.10 0.51
C GLU A 168 -37.41 -33.73 1.18
N GLY A 169 -36.48 -32.93 0.69
CA GLY A 169 -36.27 -31.57 1.16
C GLY A 169 -34.83 -31.12 1.12
N PHE A 170 -34.61 -29.97 1.75
CA PHE A 170 -33.31 -29.32 1.87
C PHE A 170 -33.05 -28.90 3.31
N VAL A 171 -31.78 -28.63 3.61
CA VAL A 171 -31.34 -28.02 4.86
C VAL A 171 -30.56 -26.75 4.54
N TYR A 172 -30.80 -25.68 5.31
CA TYR A 172 -29.93 -24.51 5.27
C TYR A 172 -28.76 -24.69 6.22
N SER A 173 -27.56 -24.25 5.81
CA SER A 173 -26.44 -24.10 6.74
C SER A 173 -26.74 -23.05 7.80
N ASP A 174 -25.92 -22.98 8.85
CA ASP A 174 -25.86 -21.80 9.71
C ASP A 174 -25.57 -20.53 8.87
N PRO A 175 -26.07 -19.36 9.31
CA PRO A 175 -25.84 -18.10 8.61
C PRO A 175 -24.38 -17.65 8.75
N LEU A 176 -23.75 -17.34 7.61
CA LEU A 176 -22.52 -16.55 7.56
C LEU A 176 -22.91 -15.08 7.46
N CYS A 177 -22.65 -14.31 8.51
CA CYS A 177 -22.67 -12.85 8.44
C CYS A 177 -21.28 -12.37 8.05
N ASP A 178 -21.14 -11.76 6.88
CA ASP A 178 -19.87 -11.16 6.47
C ASP A 178 -19.62 -9.81 7.17
N ASP A 179 -18.44 -9.25 6.96
CA ASP A 179 -18.02 -8.00 7.57
C ASP A 179 -18.75 -6.75 7.04
N LEU A 180 -19.52 -6.87 5.96
CA LEU A 180 -20.47 -5.86 5.49
C LEU A 180 -21.84 -5.97 6.19
N GLY A 181 -22.05 -7.03 6.97
CA GLY A 181 -23.32 -7.36 7.60
C GLY A 181 -24.28 -8.10 6.67
N PHE A 182 -23.82 -8.60 5.52
CA PHE A 182 -24.66 -9.39 4.63
C PHE A 182 -24.75 -10.81 5.16
N THR A 183 -25.92 -11.44 5.00
CA THR A 183 -26.15 -12.80 5.48
C THR A 183 -26.17 -13.78 4.31
N TRP A 184 -25.35 -14.82 4.40
CA TRP A 184 -25.21 -15.87 3.40
C TRP A 184 -25.55 -17.23 4.00
N ARG A 185 -26.15 -18.13 3.20
CA ARG A 185 -26.40 -19.52 3.60
C ARG A 185 -26.18 -20.47 2.44
N LEU A 186 -25.73 -21.68 2.75
CA LEU A 186 -25.86 -22.82 1.85
C LEU A 186 -27.27 -23.41 1.95
N LEU A 187 -27.78 -23.90 0.83
CA LEU A 187 -29.01 -24.66 0.69
C LEU A 187 -28.61 -26.03 0.13
N ILE A 188 -28.79 -27.08 0.94
CA ILE A 188 -28.22 -28.40 0.67
C ILE A 188 -29.34 -29.43 0.54
N TYR A 189 -29.35 -30.16 -0.58
CA TYR A 189 -30.25 -31.28 -0.83
C TYR A 189 -29.45 -32.58 -0.73
N ALA A 190 -29.63 -33.31 0.37
CA ALA A 190 -28.86 -34.52 0.65
C ALA A 190 -29.09 -35.61 -0.41
N ASN A 191 -30.30 -35.72 -0.95
CA ASN A 191 -30.64 -36.65 -2.05
C ASN A 191 -30.69 -35.97 -3.44
N GLY A 192 -30.10 -34.78 -3.56
CA GLY A 192 -30.04 -34.05 -4.81
C GLY A 192 -31.30 -33.27 -5.18
N HIS A 193 -31.15 -32.43 -6.19
CA HIS A 193 -32.16 -31.54 -6.72
C HIS A 193 -31.92 -31.31 -8.23
N SER A 194 -33.00 -31.06 -8.98
CA SER A 194 -33.03 -31.00 -10.44
C SER A 194 -32.27 -32.16 -11.12
N GLU A 195 -31.20 -31.86 -11.86
CA GLU A 195 -30.41 -32.80 -12.66
C GLU A 195 -29.57 -33.77 -11.80
N GLY A 196 -29.43 -33.49 -10.51
CA GLY A 196 -28.70 -34.36 -9.56
C GLY A 196 -29.61 -35.22 -8.68
N LEU A 197 -30.93 -35.15 -8.86
CA LEU A 197 -31.89 -35.83 -7.98
C LEU A 197 -31.66 -37.35 -7.94
N GLY A 198 -31.54 -37.90 -6.73
CA GLY A 198 -31.37 -39.32 -6.44
C GLY A 198 -29.93 -39.85 -6.58
N CYS A 199 -29.03 -39.11 -7.22
CA CYS A 199 -27.68 -39.57 -7.54
C CYS A 199 -26.58 -38.69 -6.94
N ASN A 200 -26.87 -37.42 -6.68
CA ASN A 200 -25.89 -36.43 -6.27
C ASN A 200 -26.33 -35.68 -5.02
N LEU A 201 -25.36 -35.20 -4.26
CA LEU A 201 -25.55 -34.10 -3.33
C LEU A 201 -25.64 -32.80 -4.13
N SER A 202 -26.67 -31.99 -3.90
CA SER A 202 -26.79 -30.66 -4.51
C SER A 202 -26.56 -29.57 -3.47
N VAL A 203 -25.80 -28.54 -3.84
CA VAL A 203 -25.45 -27.43 -2.95
C VAL A 203 -25.65 -26.12 -3.69
N TYR A 204 -26.41 -25.21 -3.09
CA TYR A 204 -26.63 -23.86 -3.59
C TYR A 204 -26.23 -22.82 -2.56
N LEU A 205 -25.79 -21.67 -3.03
CA LEU A 205 -25.47 -20.48 -2.24
C LEU A 205 -26.60 -19.46 -2.40
N VAL A 206 -26.95 -18.79 -1.30
CA VAL A 206 -28.04 -17.81 -1.25
C VAL A 206 -27.62 -16.58 -0.45
N LEU A 207 -27.79 -15.40 -1.04
CA LEU A 207 -27.73 -14.11 -0.33
C LEU A 207 -29.08 -13.86 0.35
N PHE A 208 -29.11 -13.92 1.68
CA PHE A 208 -30.30 -13.77 2.51
C PHE A 208 -30.63 -12.33 2.89
N ASP A 209 -29.62 -11.53 3.21
CA ASP A 209 -29.77 -10.10 3.50
C ASP A 209 -28.50 -9.37 3.06
N GLY A 210 -28.64 -8.13 2.62
CA GLY A 210 -27.58 -7.36 1.98
C GLY A 210 -28.06 -6.61 0.75
N VAL A 211 -27.11 -6.15 -0.06
CA VAL A 211 -27.41 -5.38 -1.29
C VAL A 211 -27.66 -6.33 -2.46
N SER A 212 -28.85 -6.29 -3.04
CA SER A 212 -29.17 -7.12 -4.21
C SER A 212 -28.40 -6.67 -5.46
N GLY A 213 -27.91 -7.63 -6.24
CA GLY A 213 -27.11 -7.35 -7.44
C GLY A 213 -25.63 -7.11 -7.13
N SER A 214 -25.18 -7.42 -5.92
CA SER A 214 -23.78 -7.30 -5.52
C SER A 214 -22.93 -8.44 -6.08
N ARG A 215 -21.76 -8.10 -6.60
CA ARG A 215 -20.74 -9.04 -7.07
C ARG A 215 -19.83 -9.48 -5.92
N PHE A 216 -19.66 -10.77 -5.74
CA PHE A 216 -18.83 -11.38 -4.71
C PHE A 216 -17.95 -12.51 -5.28
N GLU A 217 -16.76 -12.67 -4.71
CA GLU A 217 -15.99 -13.90 -4.81
C GLU A 217 -16.52 -14.88 -3.76
N TYR A 218 -16.70 -16.14 -4.16
CA TYR A 218 -17.18 -17.19 -3.28
C TYR A 218 -16.28 -18.42 -3.37
N ARG A 219 -16.22 -19.15 -2.27
CA ARG A 219 -15.66 -20.50 -2.21
C ARG A 219 -16.58 -21.39 -1.36
N VAL A 220 -17.06 -22.47 -1.96
CA VAL A 220 -17.85 -23.51 -1.29
C VAL A 220 -17.07 -24.82 -1.35
N GLU A 221 -16.66 -25.31 -0.19
CA GLU A 221 -15.87 -26.53 -0.07
C GLU A 221 -16.63 -27.62 0.65
N LEU A 222 -16.51 -28.86 0.17
CA LEU A 222 -16.76 -30.06 0.97
C LEU A 222 -15.41 -30.53 1.51
N LEU A 223 -15.30 -30.51 2.83
CA LEU A 223 -14.06 -30.80 3.53
C LEU A 223 -13.82 -32.31 3.59
N HIS A 224 -12.56 -32.68 3.53
CA HIS A 224 -12.10 -34.05 3.64
C HIS A 224 -11.03 -34.16 4.74
N ARG A 225 -10.87 -35.34 5.34
CA ARG A 225 -9.87 -35.60 6.40
C ARG A 225 -8.45 -35.26 5.95
N ASN A 226 -8.15 -35.49 4.67
CA ASN A 226 -6.98 -34.97 3.98
C ASN A 226 -7.33 -33.62 3.32
N PRO A 227 -6.81 -32.47 3.80
CA PRO A 227 -7.16 -31.13 3.31
C PRO A 227 -6.83 -30.89 1.83
N THR A 228 -5.90 -31.64 1.24
CA THR A 228 -5.57 -31.51 -0.19
C THR A 228 -6.62 -32.15 -1.10
N ALA A 229 -7.51 -32.98 -0.55
CA ALA A 229 -8.59 -33.63 -1.25
C ALA A 229 -9.94 -32.91 -1.10
N ASN A 230 -9.99 -31.73 -0.48
CA ASN A 230 -11.22 -30.93 -0.43
C ASN A 230 -11.76 -30.70 -1.84
N ILE A 231 -13.06 -30.91 -2.03
CA ILE A 231 -13.74 -30.46 -3.25
C ILE A 231 -14.03 -28.99 -3.08
N LYS A 232 -13.56 -28.18 -4.02
CA LYS A 232 -13.69 -26.72 -3.98
C LYS A 232 -14.43 -26.25 -5.22
N MET A 233 -15.49 -25.47 -5.00
CA MET A 233 -16.15 -24.71 -6.04
C MET A 233 -15.99 -23.23 -5.73
N GLU A 234 -15.23 -22.52 -6.56
CA GLU A 234 -14.91 -21.11 -6.33
C GLU A 234 -15.03 -20.29 -7.62
N GLY A 235 -15.25 -18.99 -7.46
CA GLY A 235 -15.35 -18.06 -8.56
C GLY A 235 -15.98 -16.74 -8.14
N VAL A 236 -16.39 -15.96 -9.15
CA VAL A 236 -17.02 -14.66 -8.94
C VAL A 236 -18.43 -14.69 -9.54
N ASN A 237 -19.42 -14.18 -8.80
CA ASN A 237 -20.78 -14.09 -9.30
C ASN A 237 -21.52 -12.86 -8.77
N VAL A 238 -22.61 -12.49 -9.44
CA VAL A 238 -23.53 -11.43 -9.04
C VAL A 238 -24.74 -12.05 -8.36
N PHE A 239 -24.94 -11.75 -7.09
CA PHE A 239 -25.99 -12.35 -6.28
C PHE A 239 -27.19 -11.42 -6.15
N LYS A 240 -28.38 -11.94 -6.43
CA LYS A 240 -29.66 -11.27 -6.16
C LYS A 240 -30.25 -11.82 -4.87
N LEU A 241 -30.87 -10.96 -4.08
CA LEU A 241 -31.49 -11.36 -2.80
C LEU A 241 -32.45 -12.54 -3.01
N LYS A 242 -32.30 -13.57 -2.15
CA LYS A 242 -33.13 -14.79 -2.11
C LYS A 242 -33.13 -15.62 -3.39
N LYS A 243 -32.28 -15.33 -4.37
CA LYS A 243 -32.08 -16.22 -5.53
C LYS A 243 -31.03 -17.27 -5.21
N ILE A 244 -31.33 -18.51 -5.56
CA ILE A 244 -30.42 -19.65 -5.39
C ILE A 244 -29.47 -19.71 -6.58
N TRP A 245 -28.20 -19.99 -6.32
CA TRP A 245 -27.20 -20.23 -7.35
C TRP A 245 -26.22 -21.29 -6.86
N GLY A 246 -25.87 -22.28 -7.69
CA GLY A 246 -24.96 -23.34 -7.28
C GLY A 246 -25.05 -24.58 -8.18
N TRP A 247 -24.80 -25.75 -7.59
CA TRP A 247 -24.50 -26.97 -8.32
C TRP A 247 -25.52 -28.06 -8.02
N PRO A 248 -26.41 -28.38 -8.97
CA PRO A 248 -27.29 -29.56 -8.89
C PRO A 248 -26.49 -30.87 -8.72
N GLN A 249 -25.33 -30.98 -9.36
CA GLN A 249 -24.47 -32.17 -9.31
C GLN A 249 -23.15 -31.86 -8.59
N TYR A 250 -23.21 -31.42 -7.32
CA TYR A 250 -22.01 -31.01 -6.58
C TYR A 250 -21.02 -32.17 -6.37
N ILE A 251 -21.50 -33.33 -5.93
CA ILE A 251 -20.74 -34.58 -5.87
C ILE A 251 -21.69 -35.78 -5.98
N HIS A 252 -21.27 -36.82 -6.71
CA HIS A 252 -22.02 -38.08 -6.80
C HIS A 252 -21.98 -38.86 -5.47
N HIS A 253 -23.08 -39.52 -5.10
CA HIS A 253 -23.19 -40.22 -3.81
C HIS A 253 -22.20 -41.37 -3.65
N GLU A 254 -21.91 -42.12 -4.72
CA GLU A 254 -20.91 -43.20 -4.66
C GLU A 254 -19.52 -42.65 -4.37
N ARG A 255 -19.13 -41.57 -5.07
CA ARG A 255 -17.85 -40.91 -4.89
C ARG A 255 -17.71 -40.36 -3.47
N LEU A 256 -18.76 -39.69 -2.97
CA LEU A 256 -18.82 -39.15 -1.61
C LEU A 256 -18.50 -40.21 -0.55
N ARG A 257 -19.03 -41.42 -0.71
CA ARG A 257 -18.83 -42.53 0.23
C ARG A 257 -17.47 -43.22 0.04
N GLN A 258 -17.08 -43.51 -1.20
CA GLN A 258 -15.86 -44.26 -1.52
C GLN A 258 -14.59 -43.45 -1.23
N GLU A 259 -14.62 -42.15 -1.49
CA GLU A 259 -13.46 -41.26 -1.28
C GLU A 259 -13.40 -40.67 0.14
N GLY A 260 -14.27 -41.10 1.07
CA GLY A 260 -14.13 -40.77 2.49
C GLY A 260 -14.58 -39.35 2.91
N TYR A 261 -15.48 -38.71 2.16
CA TYR A 261 -16.04 -37.41 2.55
C TYR A 261 -17.13 -37.53 3.63
N LEU A 262 -17.83 -38.67 3.71
CA LEU A 262 -18.79 -38.94 4.77
C LEU A 262 -18.05 -39.39 6.04
N ASN A 263 -18.26 -38.66 7.13
CA ASN A 263 -17.67 -38.99 8.42
C ASN A 263 -18.34 -40.22 9.06
N GLU A 264 -17.65 -40.82 10.03
CA GLU A 264 -18.13 -42.02 10.76
C GLU A 264 -19.42 -41.75 11.56
N ASP A 265 -19.66 -40.49 11.94
CA ASP A 265 -20.86 -40.04 12.64
C ASP A 265 -22.01 -39.63 11.71
N ASP A 266 -21.97 -40.06 10.45
CA ASP A 266 -22.97 -39.73 9.41
C ASP A 266 -23.08 -38.22 9.13
N SER A 267 -21.95 -37.51 9.20
CA SER A 267 -21.87 -36.07 8.95
C SER A 267 -21.02 -35.69 7.74
N LEU A 268 -21.32 -34.51 7.16
CA LEU A 268 -20.51 -33.85 6.14
C LEU A 268 -20.11 -32.46 6.63
N GLU A 269 -18.88 -32.05 6.35
CA GLU A 269 -18.40 -30.71 6.68
C GLU A 269 -18.27 -29.83 5.44
N PHE A 270 -18.91 -28.66 5.48
CA PHE A 270 -18.83 -27.66 4.44
C PHE A 270 -18.11 -26.42 4.93
N ARG A 271 -17.33 -25.78 4.07
CA ARG A 271 -16.78 -24.44 4.33
C ARG A 271 -17.29 -23.47 3.28
N LEU A 272 -17.94 -22.40 3.74
CA LEU A 272 -18.37 -21.28 2.92
C LEU A 272 -17.48 -20.09 3.22
N SER A 273 -16.85 -19.53 2.19
CA SER A 273 -16.07 -18.29 2.25
C SER A 273 -16.62 -17.29 1.24
N ILE A 274 -16.84 -16.05 1.67
CA ILE A 274 -17.34 -14.95 0.82
C ILE A 274 -16.51 -13.68 1.03
N CYS A 275 -16.17 -12.97 -0.04
CA CYS A 275 -15.64 -11.60 0.05
C CYS A 275 -16.00 -10.74 -1.18
N PRO A 276 -16.04 -9.41 -1.02
CA PRO A 276 -16.08 -8.50 -2.17
C PRO A 276 -14.79 -8.63 -3.01
N PRO A 277 -14.85 -8.51 -4.35
CA PRO A 277 -13.68 -8.69 -5.21
C PRO A 277 -12.55 -7.66 -5.01
N ASP A 278 -12.90 -6.47 -4.53
CA ASP A 278 -11.95 -5.40 -4.27
C ASP A 278 -12.49 -4.42 -3.22
N ILE A 279 -11.59 -3.60 -2.67
CA ILE A 279 -11.93 -2.62 -1.63
C ILE A 279 -12.94 -1.56 -2.09
N LYS A 280 -12.94 -1.23 -3.39
CA LYS A 280 -13.83 -0.20 -3.93
C LYS A 280 -15.28 -0.69 -3.88
N LEU A 281 -15.53 -1.90 -4.39
CA LEU A 281 -16.84 -2.55 -4.31
C LEU A 281 -17.28 -2.77 -2.86
N LYS A 282 -16.36 -3.17 -1.97
CA LYS A 282 -16.65 -3.30 -0.53
C LYS A 282 -17.20 -1.99 0.05
N CYS A 283 -16.54 -0.86 -0.21
CA CYS A 283 -16.99 0.45 0.23
C CYS A 283 -18.33 0.86 -0.38
N GLU A 284 -18.53 0.62 -1.68
CA GLU A 284 -19.80 0.90 -2.36
C GLU A 284 -20.97 0.12 -1.73
N TYR A 285 -20.77 -1.18 -1.48
CA TYR A 285 -21.77 -2.03 -0.83
C TYR A 285 -22.07 -1.60 0.60
N GLN A 286 -21.05 -1.23 1.36
CA GLN A 286 -21.23 -0.74 2.74
C GLN A 286 -22.08 0.54 2.76
N GLN A 287 -21.78 1.50 1.89
CA GLN A 287 -22.52 2.75 1.79
C GLN A 287 -23.99 2.50 1.42
N GLU A 288 -24.22 1.65 0.43
CA GLU A 288 -25.55 1.30 -0.04
C GLU A 288 -26.37 0.55 1.03
N PHE A 289 -25.74 -0.39 1.75
CA PHE A 289 -26.42 -1.12 2.82
C PHE A 289 -26.79 -0.21 3.99
N ILE A 290 -25.88 0.69 4.38
CA ILE A 290 -26.18 1.72 5.40
C ILE A 290 -27.34 2.61 4.96
N ARG A 291 -27.40 2.99 3.68
CA ARG A 291 -28.52 3.77 3.12
C ARG A 291 -29.85 3.03 3.28
N GLN A 292 -29.90 1.76 2.89
CA GLN A 292 -31.10 0.92 3.02
C GLN A 292 -31.53 0.75 4.49
N LEU A 293 -30.58 0.56 5.41
CA LEU A 293 -30.88 0.44 6.85
C LEU A 293 -31.48 1.72 7.43
N LYS A 294 -31.03 2.90 6.98
CA LYS A 294 -31.60 4.20 7.38
C LYS A 294 -33.02 4.38 6.84
N GLU A 295 -33.30 3.91 5.63
CA GLU A 295 -34.63 3.96 5.02
C GLU A 295 -35.63 3.04 5.74
N ARG A 296 -35.22 1.83 6.14
CA ARG A 296 -36.07 0.89 6.90
C ARG A 296 -36.46 1.38 8.31
N LYS A 297 -35.76 2.38 8.85
CA LYS A 297 -36.02 2.97 10.18
C LYS A 297 -36.99 4.16 10.14
N LYS A 298 -37.36 4.65 8.95
CA LYS A 298 -38.39 5.67 8.77
C LYS A 298 -39.76 5.02 8.58
#